data_AF-A0A645BB65-F1
#
_entry.id   AF-A0A645BB65-F1
#
_cell.length_a   1.000
_cell.length_b   1.000
_cell.length_c   1.000
_cell.angle_alpha   90.00
_cell.angle_beta   90.00
_cell.angle_gamma   90.00
#
_symmetry.space_group_name_H-M   'P 1'
#
loop_
_entity.id
_entity.type
_entity.pdbx_description
1 polymer ?
#
loop_
_entity_poly.entity_id
_entity_poly.type
_entity_poly.pdbx_seq_one_letter_code
_entity_poly.pdbx_strand_id
1 'polypeptide(L)'
;MVTGDHETGGLTLGFAGTHYKSYLERLQHQKISTTAFSDLVKQWQKAGDMTLEAAQPAITANFGLKFTGAADDPMVLNSEEQERVKTAFLRSMGDDRYAPGENKELLYGGYDPLSVTLTHILNNKAGVAWTSYSHTALPVATSAMGKNAAAFAGMGDNTDIANRLKPMLDQLP
;
A
#
# COMPACT_ATOMS: atom_id res chain seq x y z
N MET A 1 -19.76 -13.48 -14.38
CA MET A 1 -19.62 -13.24 -12.94
C MET A 1 -18.19 -12.81 -12.68
N VAL A 2 -17.98 -11.85 -11.78
CA VAL A 2 -16.67 -11.34 -11.38
C VAL A 2 -16.66 -11.21 -9.86
N THR A 3 -15.63 -11.72 -9.21
CA THR A 3 -15.41 -11.66 -7.76
C THR A 3 -13.92 -11.44 -7.46
N GLY A 4 -13.59 -11.00 -6.25
CA GLY A 4 -12.26 -11.18 -5.67
C GLY A 4 -12.07 -12.62 -5.17
N ASP A 5 -10.82 -13.05 -4.99
CA ASP A 5 -10.44 -14.28 -4.29
C ASP A 5 -10.35 -14.06 -2.77
N HIS A 6 -9.81 -12.91 -2.34
CA HIS A 6 -9.83 -12.41 -0.96
C HIS A 6 -9.56 -10.90 -0.92
N GLU A 7 -9.74 -10.27 0.25
CA GLU A 7 -9.19 -8.93 0.51
C GLU A 7 -7.70 -9.03 0.88
N THR A 8 -6.92 -7.99 0.57
CA THR A 8 -5.49 -7.94 0.88
C THR A 8 -5.09 -6.62 1.54
N GLY A 9 -4.38 -6.73 2.65
CA GLY A 9 -3.72 -5.62 3.35
C GLY A 9 -4.58 -4.92 4.41
N GLY A 10 -5.88 -5.22 4.47
CA GLY A 10 -6.82 -4.58 5.38
C GLY A 10 -6.89 -3.08 5.11
N LEU A 11 -7.17 -2.74 3.85
CA LEU A 11 -7.28 -1.38 3.35
C LEU A 11 -8.41 -0.61 4.05
N THR A 12 -8.14 0.60 4.49
CA THR A 12 -9.17 1.52 4.99
C THR A 12 -9.18 2.85 4.23
N LEU A 13 -10.39 3.32 3.89
CA LEU A 13 -10.64 4.71 3.54
C LEU A 13 -10.94 5.49 4.83
N GLY A 14 -9.86 5.95 5.45
CA GLY A 14 -9.86 6.60 6.76
C GLY A 14 -8.52 6.37 7.45
N PHE A 15 -7.98 7.44 8.02
CA PHE A 15 -6.74 7.42 8.79
C PHE A 15 -6.84 8.41 9.95
N ALA A 16 -6.26 8.06 11.11
CA ALA A 16 -6.35 8.86 12.32
C ALA A 16 -5.91 10.32 12.11
N GLY A 17 -4.86 10.55 11.31
CA GLY A 17 -4.33 11.89 11.02
C GLY A 17 -5.17 12.73 10.05
N THR A 18 -6.14 12.13 9.33
CA THR A 18 -7.07 12.87 8.45
C THR A 18 -8.50 12.90 8.98
N HIS A 19 -8.74 12.26 10.14
CA HIS A 19 -10.05 12.11 10.76
C HIS A 19 -11.10 11.57 9.76
N TYR A 20 -12.19 12.30 9.55
CA TYR A 20 -13.29 11.93 8.68
C TYR A 20 -13.07 12.30 7.19
N LYS A 21 -11.88 12.80 6.82
CA LYS A 21 -11.58 13.25 5.47
C LYS A 21 -10.65 12.27 4.75
N SER A 22 -10.91 12.12 3.45
CA SER A 22 -10.00 11.47 2.50
C SER A 22 -9.58 12.48 1.44
N TYR A 23 -8.33 12.38 1.01
CA TYR A 23 -7.69 13.27 0.05
C TYR A 23 -7.08 12.41 -1.07
N LEU A 24 -7.93 11.60 -1.70
CA LEU A 24 -7.51 10.57 -2.65
C LEU A 24 -6.79 11.15 -3.87
N GLU A 25 -7.04 12.42 -4.21
CA GLU A 25 -6.31 13.15 -5.23
C GLU A 25 -4.81 13.19 -4.95
N ARG A 26 -4.37 13.08 -3.69
CA ARG A 26 -2.94 13.06 -3.35
C ARG A 26 -2.24 11.80 -3.85
N LEU A 27 -2.95 10.68 -4.02
CA LEU A 27 -2.37 9.44 -4.54
C LEU A 27 -1.82 9.61 -5.96
N GLN A 28 -2.29 10.60 -6.72
CA GLN A 28 -1.78 10.91 -8.07
C GLN A 28 -0.29 11.31 -8.08
N HIS A 29 0.27 11.67 -6.92
CA HIS A 29 1.68 12.01 -6.78
C HIS A 29 2.60 10.79 -6.85
N GLN A 30 2.07 9.57 -6.65
CA GLN A 30 2.85 8.36 -6.84
C GLN A 30 3.06 8.09 -8.35
N LYS A 31 4.30 8.17 -8.82
CA LYS A 31 4.64 8.02 -10.25
C LYS A 31 5.12 6.64 -10.65
N ILE A 32 5.58 5.85 -9.68
CA ILE A 32 5.98 4.46 -9.87
C ILE A 32 5.46 3.58 -8.72
N SER A 33 5.43 2.27 -8.91
CA SER A 33 5.02 1.35 -7.84
C SER A 33 6.03 1.31 -6.69
N THR A 34 5.58 0.92 -5.50
CA THR A 34 6.45 0.69 -4.34
C THR A 34 7.57 -0.30 -4.67
N THR A 35 7.27 -1.35 -5.44
CA THR A 35 8.26 -2.34 -5.91
C THR A 35 9.30 -1.72 -6.85
N ALA A 36 8.87 -0.91 -7.83
CA ALA A 36 9.79 -0.23 -8.74
C ALA A 36 10.70 0.76 -7.99
N PHE A 37 10.16 1.47 -6.99
CA PHE A 37 10.98 2.30 -6.12
C PHE A 37 11.94 1.46 -5.27
N SER A 38 11.52 0.29 -4.78
CA SER A 38 12.40 -0.64 -4.06
C SER A 38 13.57 -1.09 -4.93
N ASP A 39 13.36 -1.29 -6.23
CA ASP A 39 14.43 -1.61 -7.18
C ASP A 39 15.39 -0.44 -7.42
N LEU A 40 14.92 0.81 -7.34
CA LEU A 40 15.78 2.00 -7.32
C LEU A 40 16.62 2.05 -6.03
N VAL A 41 16.02 1.76 -4.87
CA VAL A 41 16.74 1.69 -3.59
C VAL A 41 17.82 0.61 -3.63
N LYS A 42 17.55 -0.55 -4.24
CA LYS A 42 18.57 -1.60 -4.45
C LYS A 42 19.73 -1.13 -5.33
N GLN A 43 19.51 -0.22 -6.27
CA GLN A 43 20.60 0.36 -7.08
C GLN A 43 21.46 1.30 -6.23
N TRP A 44 20.85 2.08 -5.34
CA TRP A 44 21.58 2.93 -4.39
C TRP A 44 22.45 2.13 -3.43
N GLN A 45 21.92 1.02 -2.89
CA GLN A 45 22.68 0.08 -2.06
C GLN A 45 23.93 -0.45 -2.78
N LYS A 46 23.82 -0.74 -4.09
CA LYS A 46 24.95 -1.23 -4.90
C LYS A 46 26.00 -0.14 -5.18
N ALA A 47 25.59 1.12 -5.28
CA ALA A 47 26.50 2.25 -5.46
C ALA A 47 27.30 2.54 -4.18
N GLY A 48 26.65 2.42 -3.00
CA GLY A 48 27.30 2.43 -1.69
C GLY A 48 27.55 3.83 -1.08
N ASP A 49 27.24 4.91 -1.79
CA ASP A 49 27.50 6.30 -1.39
C ASP A 49 26.23 7.15 -1.27
N MET A 50 25.05 6.55 -1.40
CA MET A 50 23.79 7.29 -1.36
C MET A 50 23.55 7.90 0.03
N THR A 51 23.25 9.20 0.05
CA THR A 51 22.79 9.93 1.25
C THR A 51 21.30 10.23 1.16
N LEU A 52 20.66 10.53 2.30
CA LEU A 52 19.26 10.89 2.30
C LEU A 52 19.02 12.16 1.47
N GLU A 53 19.90 13.14 1.59
CA GLU A 53 19.86 14.41 0.84
C GLU A 53 19.90 14.16 -0.67
N ALA A 54 20.76 13.25 -1.13
CA ALA A 54 20.85 12.86 -2.53
C ALA A 54 19.63 12.06 -3.01
N ALA A 55 18.95 11.35 -2.11
CA ALA A 55 17.72 10.61 -2.42
C ALA A 55 16.46 11.50 -2.48
N GLN A 56 16.45 12.67 -1.82
CA GLN A 56 15.26 13.54 -1.73
C GLN A 56 14.65 13.89 -3.10
N PRO A 57 15.42 14.26 -4.15
CA PRO A 57 14.85 14.57 -5.45
C PRO A 57 14.06 13.40 -6.05
N ALA A 58 14.57 12.18 -5.91
CA ALA A 58 13.89 10.97 -6.40
C ALA A 58 12.63 10.67 -5.57
N ILE A 59 12.67 10.89 -4.26
CA ILE A 59 11.51 10.74 -3.37
C ILE A 59 10.42 11.74 -3.77
N THR A 60 10.76 13.02 -3.92
CA THR A 60 9.81 14.06 -4.33
C THR A 60 9.25 13.80 -5.72
N ALA A 61 10.08 13.38 -6.68
CA ALA A 61 9.62 13.08 -8.03
C ALA A 61 8.64 11.90 -8.08
N ASN A 62 8.82 10.89 -7.24
CA ASN A 62 8.06 9.64 -7.31
C ASN A 62 6.89 9.54 -6.32
N PHE A 63 6.87 10.33 -5.25
CA PHE A 63 5.80 10.33 -4.24
C PHE A 63 5.19 11.71 -3.98
N GLY A 64 5.77 12.79 -4.54
CA GLY A 64 5.37 14.17 -4.27
C GLY A 64 5.70 14.68 -2.88
N LEU A 65 6.31 13.86 -2.01
CA LEU A 65 6.68 14.23 -0.65
C LEU A 65 7.84 15.25 -0.67
N LYS A 66 7.70 16.32 0.11
CA LYS A 66 8.66 17.44 0.15
C LYS A 66 9.30 17.53 1.53
N PHE A 67 10.61 17.76 1.58
CA PHE A 67 11.35 17.90 2.85
C PHE A 67 11.32 19.34 3.39
N THR A 68 11.06 20.31 2.52
CA THR A 68 10.91 21.73 2.85
C THR A 68 9.74 22.31 2.06
N GLY A 69 9.16 23.40 2.57
CA GLY A 69 8.05 24.08 1.91
C GLY A 69 7.22 24.89 2.90
N ALA A 70 6.09 25.41 2.42
CA ALA A 70 5.14 26.13 3.26
C ALA A 70 4.48 25.18 4.27
N ALA A 71 4.21 25.66 5.48
CA ALA A 71 3.67 24.84 6.57
C ALA A 71 2.24 24.32 6.29
N ASP A 72 1.52 24.97 5.39
CA ASP A 72 0.16 24.60 4.95
C ASP A 72 0.15 23.67 3.72
N ASP A 73 1.31 23.38 3.12
CA ASP A 73 1.41 22.39 2.04
C ASP A 73 1.33 20.97 2.65
N PRO A 74 0.25 20.22 2.38
CA PRO A 74 0.05 18.90 3.00
C PRO A 74 1.09 17.86 2.57
N MET A 75 1.80 18.11 1.46
CA MET A 75 2.84 17.22 0.94
C MET A 75 4.20 17.47 1.58
N VAL A 76 4.35 18.54 2.36
CA VAL A 76 5.55 18.76 3.17
C VAL A 76 5.55 17.79 4.36
N LEU A 77 6.68 17.13 4.56
CA LEU A 77 6.90 16.20 5.65
C LEU A 77 7.01 16.98 6.97
N ASN A 78 6.20 16.62 7.95
CA ASN A 78 6.36 17.12 9.31
C ASN A 78 7.59 16.47 9.99
N SER A 79 7.97 16.95 11.18
CA SER A 79 9.17 16.47 11.88
C SER A 79 9.14 14.97 12.19
N GLU A 80 7.98 14.41 12.52
CA GLU A 80 7.83 12.98 12.78
C GLU A 80 8.00 12.17 11.48
N GLU A 81 7.38 12.61 10.40
CA GLU A 81 7.48 11.98 9.09
C GLU A 81 8.92 12.04 8.54
N GLN A 82 9.62 13.16 8.72
CA GLN A 82 11.02 13.29 8.33
C GLN A 82 11.92 12.31 9.09
N GLU A 83 11.70 12.13 10.40
CA GLU A 83 12.50 11.18 11.17
C GLU A 83 12.17 9.72 10.83
N ARG A 84 10.90 9.42 10.53
CA ARG A 84 10.51 8.11 9.99
C ARG A 84 11.21 7.83 8.66
N VAL A 85 11.24 8.80 7.75
CA VAL A 85 11.93 8.67 6.45
C VAL A 85 13.42 8.46 6.64
N LYS A 86 14.06 9.24 7.51
CA LYS A 86 15.50 9.12 7.80
C LYS A 86 15.84 7.75 8.41
N THR A 87 15.08 7.30 9.40
CA THR A 87 15.26 5.97 10.00
C THR A 87 15.07 4.86 8.96
N ALA A 88 14.04 4.95 8.13
CA ALA A 88 13.79 3.98 7.07
C ALA A 88 14.87 3.99 5.98
N PHE A 89 15.38 5.16 5.61
CA PHE A 89 16.50 5.30 4.68
C PHE A 89 17.74 4.58 5.21
N LEU A 90 18.12 4.83 6.47
CA LEU A 90 19.28 4.17 7.09
C LEU A 90 19.11 2.64 7.09
N ARG A 91 17.93 2.15 7.45
CA ARG A 91 17.61 0.71 7.43
C ARG A 91 17.71 0.12 6.02
N SER A 92 17.20 0.83 5.02
CA SER A 92 17.37 0.45 3.61
C SER A 92 18.83 0.48 3.17
N MET A 93 19.68 1.34 3.71
CA MET A 93 21.11 1.37 3.39
C MET A 93 21.95 0.37 4.20
N GLY A 94 21.31 -0.53 4.98
CA GLY A 94 21.98 -1.62 5.67
C GLY A 94 22.11 -1.45 7.19
N ASP A 95 21.51 -0.42 7.77
CA ASP A 95 21.44 -0.28 9.23
C ASP A 95 20.41 -1.26 9.83
N ASP A 96 20.89 -2.38 10.38
CA ASP A 96 20.03 -3.40 10.98
C ASP A 96 19.77 -3.16 12.49
N ARG A 97 19.92 -1.92 12.96
CA ARG A 97 19.61 -1.56 14.35
C ARG A 97 18.10 -1.35 14.54
N TYR A 98 17.53 -2.18 15.41
CA TYR A 98 16.16 -2.09 15.89
C TYR A 98 16.15 -1.97 17.42
N ALA A 99 15.27 -1.13 17.95
CA ALA A 99 15.05 -1.04 19.38
C ALA A 99 14.45 -2.35 19.91
N PRO A 100 14.67 -2.69 21.20
CA PRO A 100 14.04 -3.86 21.81
C PRO A 100 12.51 -3.83 21.64
N GLY A 101 11.95 -4.88 21.04
CA GLY A 101 10.51 -5.01 20.80
C GLY A 101 10.04 -4.51 19.42
N GLU A 102 10.89 -3.84 18.63
CA GLU A 102 10.56 -3.59 17.22
C GLU A 102 10.59 -4.90 16.43
N ASN A 103 9.55 -5.11 15.62
CA ASN A 103 9.45 -6.27 14.73
C ASN A 103 9.49 -5.79 13.27
N LYS A 104 10.56 -6.15 12.57
CA LYS A 104 10.78 -5.78 11.16
C LYS A 104 9.64 -6.23 10.24
N GLU A 105 9.06 -7.39 10.49
CA GLU A 105 7.93 -7.90 9.71
C GLU A 105 6.67 -7.07 9.92
N LEU A 106 6.39 -6.67 11.16
CA LEU A 106 5.26 -5.78 11.45
C LEU A 106 5.48 -4.36 10.91
N LEU A 107 6.74 -3.92 10.81
CA LEU A 107 7.08 -2.60 10.31
C LEU A 107 7.06 -2.54 8.78
N TYR A 108 7.51 -3.61 8.10
CA TYR A 108 7.81 -3.55 6.66
C TYR A 108 7.35 -4.77 5.83
N GLY A 109 6.87 -5.86 6.43
CA GLY A 109 6.30 -7.00 5.70
C GLY A 109 7.27 -7.69 4.74
N GLY A 110 8.56 -7.72 5.06
CA GLY A 110 9.59 -8.24 4.17
C GLY A 110 9.99 -7.32 3.00
N TYR A 111 9.37 -6.16 2.84
CA TYR A 111 9.70 -5.19 1.80
C TYR A 111 10.81 -4.20 2.24
N ASP A 112 11.27 -3.38 1.29
CA ASP A 112 12.26 -2.33 1.56
C ASP A 112 11.73 -1.27 2.54
N PRO A 113 12.44 -1.00 3.66
CA PRO A 113 12.01 -0.06 4.69
C PRO A 113 11.62 1.34 4.19
N LEU A 114 12.46 1.95 3.35
CA LEU A 114 12.24 3.28 2.80
C LEU A 114 11.02 3.30 1.89
N SER A 115 10.93 2.34 0.97
CA SER A 115 9.83 2.25 0.00
C SER A 115 8.47 2.10 0.70
N VAL A 116 8.38 1.23 1.70
CA VAL A 116 7.17 1.06 2.52
C VAL A 116 6.84 2.34 3.26
N THR A 117 7.83 2.93 3.95
CA THR A 117 7.62 4.14 4.75
C THR A 117 7.10 5.31 3.91
N LEU A 118 7.68 5.55 2.74
CA LEU A 118 7.24 6.60 1.82
C LEU A 118 5.83 6.36 1.31
N THR A 119 5.52 5.11 0.93
CA THR A 119 4.19 4.70 0.49
C THR A 119 3.16 4.92 1.60
N HIS A 120 3.47 4.51 2.84
CA HIS A 120 2.57 4.68 3.98
C HIS A 120 2.36 6.16 4.35
N ILE A 121 3.39 7.00 4.28
CA ILE A 121 3.24 8.43 4.52
C ILE A 121 2.31 9.05 3.46
N LEU A 122 2.50 8.73 2.18
CA LEU A 122 1.61 9.20 1.12
C LEU A 122 0.16 8.73 1.33
N ASN A 123 -0.03 7.44 1.66
CA ASN A 123 -1.35 6.87 1.94
C ASN A 123 -2.01 7.58 3.11
N ASN A 124 -1.30 7.75 4.23
CA ASN A 124 -1.80 8.43 5.42
C ASN A 124 -2.19 9.88 5.11
N LYS A 125 -1.37 10.60 4.32
CA LYS A 125 -1.71 11.95 3.84
C LYS A 125 -2.95 11.93 2.93
N ALA A 126 -3.18 10.87 2.17
CA ALA A 126 -4.40 10.70 1.37
C ALA A 126 -5.62 10.23 2.19
N GLY A 127 -5.46 9.97 3.49
CA GLY A 127 -6.51 9.40 4.34
C GLY A 127 -6.77 7.93 4.05
N VAL A 128 -5.73 7.18 3.68
CA VAL A 128 -5.73 5.74 3.41
C VAL A 128 -4.78 5.06 4.40
N ALA A 129 -5.18 3.92 4.96
CA ALA A 129 -4.31 3.14 5.82
C ALA A 129 -4.42 1.63 5.52
N TRP A 130 -3.46 0.90 6.09
CA TRP A 130 -3.30 -0.54 5.93
C TRP A 130 -3.00 -1.16 7.29
N THR A 131 -3.40 -2.40 7.49
CA THR A 131 -3.25 -3.11 8.78
C THR A 131 -2.41 -4.38 8.69
N SER A 132 -2.22 -4.91 7.48
CA SER A 132 -1.52 -6.17 7.24
C SER A 132 -0.67 -6.08 5.98
N TYR A 133 0.38 -6.90 5.92
CA TYR A 133 1.13 -7.18 4.69
C TYR A 133 0.64 -8.45 3.97
N SER A 134 -0.43 -9.06 4.48
CA SER A 134 -1.03 -10.30 4.02
C SER A 134 -2.52 -10.12 3.68
N HIS A 135 -3.22 -11.23 3.42
CA HIS A 135 -4.66 -11.24 3.18
C HIS A 135 -5.47 -10.92 4.45
N THR A 136 -6.72 -10.49 4.27
CA THR A 136 -7.70 -10.43 5.36
C THR A 136 -8.98 -11.18 5.01
N ALA A 137 -9.79 -11.45 6.03
CA ALA A 137 -11.01 -12.25 5.93
C ALA A 137 -12.26 -11.42 5.58
N LEU A 138 -12.10 -10.21 5.02
CA LEU A 138 -13.25 -9.42 4.59
C LEU A 138 -14.01 -10.16 3.46
N PRO A 139 -15.35 -10.32 3.55
CA PRO A 139 -16.14 -10.86 2.46
C PRO A 139 -15.95 -10.04 1.18
N VAL A 140 -15.68 -10.72 0.07
CA VAL A 140 -15.46 -10.09 -1.24
C VAL A 140 -16.78 -9.91 -1.99
N ALA A 141 -16.91 -8.80 -2.72
CA ALA A 141 -18.07 -8.56 -3.54
C ALA A 141 -18.06 -9.47 -4.78
N THR A 142 -19.19 -10.13 -5.04
CA THR A 142 -19.43 -10.87 -6.29
C THR A 142 -20.48 -10.12 -7.12
N SER A 143 -20.17 -9.90 -8.40
CA SER A 143 -21.09 -9.31 -9.38
C SER A 143 -21.38 -10.31 -10.50
N ALA A 144 -22.61 -10.35 -11.01
CA ALA A 144 -22.99 -11.22 -12.11
C ALA A 144 -23.95 -10.53 -13.06
N MET A 145 -23.84 -10.84 -14.35
CA MET A 145 -24.68 -10.33 -15.42
C MET A 145 -24.96 -11.46 -16.42
N GLY A 146 -26.15 -11.43 -17.02
CA GLY A 146 -26.59 -12.40 -18.02
C GLY A 146 -27.61 -13.41 -17.50
N LYS A 147 -27.88 -14.44 -18.31
CA LYS A 147 -28.78 -15.54 -17.93
C LYS A 147 -28.26 -16.20 -16.66
N ASN A 148 -29.14 -16.43 -15.69
CA ASN A 148 -28.84 -17.00 -14.37
C ASN A 148 -28.02 -16.10 -13.42
N ALA A 149 -27.84 -14.80 -13.69
CA ALA A 149 -27.10 -13.91 -12.79
C ALA A 149 -27.63 -13.91 -11.34
N ALA A 150 -28.95 -14.04 -11.15
CA ALA A 150 -29.59 -14.12 -9.84
C ALA A 150 -29.09 -15.30 -8.98
N ALA A 151 -28.52 -16.35 -9.59
CA ALA A 151 -27.94 -17.47 -8.84
C ALA A 151 -26.72 -17.05 -8.01
N PHE A 152 -26.08 -15.92 -8.31
CA PHE A 152 -24.91 -15.40 -7.59
C PHE A 152 -25.27 -14.30 -6.56
N ALA A 153 -26.56 -14.08 -6.30
CA ALA A 153 -27.00 -13.12 -5.30
C ALA A 153 -26.88 -13.67 -3.86
N GLY A 154 -26.78 -12.77 -2.89
CA GLY A 154 -26.71 -13.10 -1.47
C GLY A 154 -25.29 -13.44 -0.98
N MET A 155 -25.20 -13.75 0.32
CA MET A 155 -23.95 -14.20 0.95
C MET A 155 -23.78 -15.71 0.71
N GLY A 156 -22.55 -16.14 0.44
CA GLY A 156 -22.22 -17.54 0.21
C GLY A 156 -20.73 -17.79 0.35
N ASP A 157 -20.36 -19.06 0.35
CA ASP A 157 -18.96 -19.47 0.35
C ASP A 157 -18.38 -19.41 -1.07
N ASN A 158 -17.06 -19.30 -1.21
CA ASN A 158 -16.45 -19.29 -2.54
C ASN A 158 -16.67 -20.61 -3.31
N THR A 159 -16.86 -21.73 -2.62
CA THR A 159 -17.17 -23.04 -3.24
C THR A 159 -18.54 -23.04 -3.89
N ASP A 160 -19.49 -22.24 -3.41
CA ASP A 160 -20.82 -22.10 -4.00
C ASP A 160 -20.73 -21.54 -5.43
N ILE A 161 -19.73 -20.70 -5.71
CA ILE A 161 -19.51 -20.14 -7.04
C ILE A 161 -19.27 -21.27 -8.05
N ALA A 162 -18.39 -22.21 -7.74
CA ALA A 162 -18.11 -23.35 -8.59
C ALA A 162 -19.33 -24.28 -8.71
N ASN A 163 -20.01 -24.54 -7.59
CA ASN A 163 -21.22 -25.38 -7.56
C ASN A 163 -22.36 -24.80 -8.40
N ARG A 164 -22.48 -23.47 -8.49
CA ARG A 164 -23.47 -22.77 -9.32
C ARG A 164 -23.06 -22.73 -10.79
N LEU A 165 -21.77 -22.50 -11.09
CA LEU A 165 -21.25 -22.44 -12.45
C LEU A 165 -21.31 -23.79 -13.16
N LYS A 166 -20.91 -24.87 -12.48
CA LYS A 166 -20.79 -26.21 -13.07
C LYS A 166 -22.04 -26.65 -13.86
N PRO A 167 -23.26 -26.70 -13.29
CA PRO A 167 -24.43 -27.14 -14.03
C PRO A 167 -24.82 -26.20 -15.18
N MET A 168 -24.42 -24.92 -15.12
CA MET A 168 -24.67 -23.98 -16.23
C MET A 168 -23.73 -24.26 -17.40
N LEU A 169 -22.47 -24.64 -17.11
CA LEU A 169 -21.50 -25.04 -18.12
C LEU A 169 -21.87 -26.39 -18.76
N ASP A 170 -22.35 -27.34 -17.96
CA ASP A 170 -22.79 -28.66 -18.44
C ASP A 170 -24.02 -28.57 -19.38
N GLN A 171 -24.70 -27.41 -19.43
CA GLN A 171 -25.83 -27.13 -20.32
C GLN A 171 -25.45 -26.32 -21.57
N LEU A 172 -24.17 -25.94 -21.72
CA LEU A 172 -23.71 -25.28 -22.93
C LEU A 172 -23.62 -26.30 -24.08
N PRO A 173 -24.02 -25.91 -25.30
CA PRO A 173 -23.96 -26.76 -26.48
C PRO A 173 -22.53 -27.08 -26.92
#